data_AF-A0A1H9MXD3-F1
#
_entry.id   AF-A0A1H9MXD3-F1
#
_cell.length_a   1.000
_cell.length_b   1.000
_cell.length_c   1.000
_cell.angle_alpha   90.00
_cell.angle_beta   90.00
_cell.angle_gamma   90.00
#
_symmetry.space_group_name_H-M   'P 1'
#
loop_
_entity.id
_entity.type
_entity.pdbx_description
1 polymer ?
#
loop_
_entity_poly.entity_id
_entity_poly.type
_entity_poly.pdbx_seq_one_letter_code
_entity_poly.pdbx_strand_id
1 'polypeptide(L)'
;MELYNYINRFKKKTIKDNTIELVEDEFILNIVFDRKIDEDAFFISEFKNKIQKAVIRKYKSEHTGFVKSLYSLLNVCYLQTNKIPKYNLGQEANDSSKIFFEVFLQIDDSFSEHNVTSILLKTKEVVEQKSNPFYLEHHLVESNKIVIIQSNTKTRRLGYLKLIIELFEHSNYFPISYLSKRIETDSTLYNEDLLEYGKHNTGDNKGLIKKTPIGSSAQPYVNLLEELNLVTQINNSYILTKQSKIYFHLNKIFTQNKNLFRLNILDKLFFFRQILISDSLYIWTIIDIIYIAQKPISTISIKKVFVDYVKNELELNQQYSNNNITKKQIIELKTRISSWTKPLVYLEHIIEPRVNWLMDLGLLELKTETKEKQYFFTKEGLNLVRILFQLFEKNLNKQLVLNSFISKNYFHVFNDIFDLNKNSTILNYRKIDQYILEAFKVFKTNAPNKIAASQGIDYVCFKAFLEDNMIIEFEELKKYLQEPNDKFSIDWFNTENDGALYLKKIN
;
A
#
# COMPACT_ATOMS: atom_id res chain seq x y z
N MET A 1 -3.52 5.88 -42.12
CA MET A 1 -3.37 7.31 -42.50
C MET A 1 -3.23 8.22 -41.27
N GLU A 2 -3.95 7.96 -40.17
CA GLU A 2 -3.88 8.77 -38.94
C GLU A 2 -2.49 8.79 -38.28
N LEU A 3 -1.82 7.64 -38.12
CA LEU A 3 -0.48 7.57 -37.52
C LEU A 3 0.57 8.35 -38.33
N TYR A 4 0.53 8.25 -39.66
CA TYR A 4 1.40 9.02 -40.55
C TYR A 4 1.18 10.53 -40.37
N ASN A 5 -0.07 10.97 -40.36
CA ASN A 5 -0.43 12.38 -40.13
C ASN A 5 0.02 12.84 -38.73
N TYR A 6 -0.04 11.98 -37.72
CA TYR A 6 0.46 12.27 -36.38
C TYR A 6 1.98 12.45 -36.37
N ILE A 7 2.73 11.52 -36.94
CA ILE A 7 4.20 11.56 -37.02
C ILE A 7 4.67 12.83 -37.73
N ASN A 8 4.01 13.23 -38.81
CA ASN A 8 4.39 14.40 -39.59
C ASN A 8 4.03 15.75 -38.95
N ARG A 9 3.33 15.75 -37.81
CA ARG A 9 3.11 16.99 -37.03
C ARG A 9 4.32 17.37 -36.18
N PHE A 10 5.27 16.46 -35.96
CA PHE A 10 6.46 16.75 -35.16
C PHE A 10 7.46 17.60 -35.94
N LYS A 11 7.90 18.70 -35.33
CA LYS A 11 8.89 19.61 -35.93
C LYS A 11 10.27 18.96 -36.08
N LYS A 12 10.66 18.12 -35.13
CA LYS A 12 11.94 17.43 -35.12
C LYS A 12 11.72 15.92 -35.18
N LYS A 13 12.19 15.33 -36.28
CA LYS A 13 12.17 13.89 -36.55
C LYS A 13 13.56 13.46 -36.98
N THR A 14 14.03 12.38 -36.40
CA THR A 14 15.27 11.71 -36.82
C THR A 14 15.00 10.23 -37.04
N ILE A 15 15.40 9.73 -38.20
CA ILE A 15 15.35 8.30 -38.51
C ILE A 15 16.76 7.73 -38.32
N LYS A 16 16.89 6.68 -37.50
CA LYS A 16 18.13 5.96 -37.28
C LYS A 16 17.84 4.46 -37.34
N ASP A 17 18.41 3.79 -38.33
CA ASP A 17 18.22 2.36 -38.60
C ASP A 17 16.74 1.97 -38.68
N ASN A 18 16.25 1.28 -37.66
CA ASN A 18 14.87 0.82 -37.53
C ASN A 18 14.06 1.67 -36.53
N THR A 19 14.53 2.85 -36.13
CA THR A 19 13.90 3.69 -35.11
C THR A 19 13.60 5.08 -35.67
N ILE A 20 12.36 5.53 -35.45
CA ILE A 20 11.98 6.93 -35.61
C ILE A 20 11.96 7.57 -34.23
N GLU A 21 12.79 8.59 -34.04
CA GLU A 21 12.75 9.45 -32.87
C GLU A 21 12.03 10.75 -33.24
N LEU A 22 11.00 11.07 -32.46
CA LEU A 22 10.19 12.27 -32.57
C LEU A 22 10.37 13.09 -31.31
N VAL A 23 10.78 14.35 -31.45
CA VAL A 23 11.11 15.24 -30.33
C VAL A 23 10.26 16.50 -30.41
N GLU A 24 9.57 16.82 -29.32
CA GLU A 24 8.81 18.05 -29.16
C GLU A 24 8.84 18.47 -27.68
N ASP A 25 9.48 19.60 -27.39
CA ASP A 25 9.62 20.16 -26.03
C ASP A 25 10.11 19.12 -24.99
N GLU A 26 9.29 18.83 -23.97
CA GLU A 26 9.57 17.85 -22.90
C GLU A 26 9.17 16.40 -23.26
N PHE A 27 8.85 16.12 -24.52
CA PHE A 27 8.35 14.84 -24.99
C PHE A 27 9.25 14.22 -26.06
N ILE A 28 9.61 12.95 -25.86
CA ILE A 28 10.31 12.13 -26.85
C ILE A 28 9.51 10.85 -27.10
N LEU A 29 9.26 10.55 -28.37
CA LEU A 29 8.64 9.31 -28.80
C LEU A 29 9.58 8.56 -29.73
N ASN A 30 9.99 7.37 -29.29
CA ASN A 30 10.77 6.43 -30.09
C ASN A 30 9.87 5.31 -30.59
N ILE A 31 9.73 5.17 -31.91
CA ILE A 31 8.99 4.09 -32.55
C ILE A 31 9.99 3.16 -33.22
N VAL A 32 10.02 1.90 -32.79
CA VAL A 32 10.98 0.90 -33.28
C VAL A 32 10.25 -0.11 -34.16
N PHE A 33 10.85 -0.38 -35.31
CA PHE A 33 10.36 -1.26 -36.35
C PHE A 33 11.19 -2.54 -36.44
N ASP A 34 10.61 -3.59 -37.03
CA ASP A 34 11.22 -4.90 -37.23
C ASP A 34 12.37 -4.89 -38.25
N ARG A 35 12.35 -3.90 -39.15
CA ARG A 35 13.30 -3.73 -40.24
C ARG A 35 13.76 -2.29 -40.31
N LYS A 36 14.92 -2.11 -40.95
CA LYS A 36 15.46 -0.79 -41.27
C LYS A 36 14.44 0.01 -42.09
N ILE A 37 14.30 1.29 -41.75
CA ILE A 37 13.41 2.22 -42.44
C ILE A 37 14.23 2.88 -43.54
N ASP A 38 13.80 2.72 -44.79
CA ASP A 38 14.31 3.55 -45.88
C ASP A 38 13.63 4.92 -45.81
N GLU A 39 14.40 6.00 -45.87
CA GLU A 39 13.85 7.38 -45.76
C GLU A 39 12.82 7.65 -46.86
N ASP A 40 13.02 7.07 -48.05
CA ASP A 40 12.12 7.18 -49.20
C ASP A 40 10.95 6.19 -49.18
N ALA A 41 11.00 5.14 -48.35
CA ALA A 41 9.94 4.13 -48.22
C ALA A 41 8.90 4.48 -47.14
N PHE A 42 9.02 5.65 -46.52
CA PHE A 42 8.16 6.13 -45.44
C PHE A 42 6.67 6.29 -45.84
N PHE A 43 6.34 6.13 -47.12
CA PHE A 43 5.07 6.55 -47.72
C PHE A 43 4.03 5.44 -47.94
N ILE A 44 4.32 4.18 -47.59
CA ILE A 44 3.43 3.06 -47.92
C ILE A 44 2.78 2.44 -46.68
N SER A 45 1.50 2.09 -46.79
CA SER A 45 0.61 1.46 -45.81
C SER A 45 1.09 0.13 -45.18
N GLU A 46 2.33 -0.29 -45.42
CA GLU A 46 2.94 -1.53 -44.90
C GLU A 46 3.51 -1.42 -43.46
N PHE A 47 3.47 -0.24 -42.85
CA PHE A 47 4.07 -0.01 -41.52
C PHE A 47 3.47 -0.85 -40.38
N LYS A 48 2.27 -1.39 -40.58
CA LYS A 48 1.45 -2.05 -39.56
C LYS A 48 2.06 -3.33 -39.00
N ASN A 49 2.69 -4.14 -39.85
CA ASN A 49 3.28 -5.42 -39.45
C ASN A 49 4.73 -5.26 -38.98
N LYS A 50 5.19 -4.01 -38.84
CA LYS A 50 6.60 -3.69 -38.62
C LYS A 50 6.85 -3.03 -37.26
N ILE A 51 5.90 -2.32 -36.64
CA ILE A 51 6.19 -1.70 -35.33
C ILE A 51 6.30 -2.78 -34.25
N GLN A 52 7.47 -2.89 -33.62
CA GLN A 52 7.72 -3.81 -32.52
C GLN A 52 7.44 -3.18 -31.17
N LYS A 53 7.86 -1.93 -30.99
CA LYS A 53 7.68 -1.21 -29.72
C LYS A 53 7.64 0.30 -29.90
N ALA A 54 6.99 0.97 -28.97
CA ALA A 54 7.08 2.41 -28.79
C ALA A 54 7.58 2.73 -27.38
N VAL A 55 8.50 3.70 -27.26
CA VAL A 55 8.98 4.21 -25.98
C VAL A 55 8.60 5.68 -25.88
N ILE A 56 7.80 6.00 -24.88
CA ILE A 56 7.30 7.35 -24.63
C ILE A 56 8.06 7.90 -23.43
N ARG A 57 8.91 8.89 -23.65
CA ARG A 57 9.63 9.59 -22.59
C ARG A 57 9.07 10.99 -22.40
N LYS A 58 8.78 11.35 -21.15
CA LYS A 58 8.43 12.71 -20.76
C LYS A 58 9.37 13.23 -19.70
N TYR A 59 9.87 14.44 -19.91
CA TYR A 59 10.64 15.20 -18.92
C TYR A 59 9.70 16.10 -18.12
N LYS A 60 10.14 16.48 -16.93
CA LYS A 60 9.60 17.61 -16.17
C LYS A 60 10.73 18.31 -15.43
N SER A 61 10.64 19.63 -15.35
CA SER A 61 11.52 20.47 -14.53
C SER A 61 11.29 20.35 -13.02
N GLU A 62 10.13 19.82 -12.60
CA GLU A 62 9.77 19.65 -11.19
C GLU A 62 9.09 18.30 -10.93
N HIS A 63 9.20 17.80 -9.69
CA HIS A 63 8.52 16.59 -9.22
C HIS A 63 6.98 16.67 -9.25
N THR A 64 6.43 17.88 -9.23
CA THR A 64 4.99 18.11 -9.09
C THR A 64 4.18 17.61 -10.29
N GLY A 65 3.19 16.75 -10.03
CA GLY A 65 2.28 16.21 -11.04
C GLY A 65 2.95 15.22 -12.00
N PHE A 66 4.15 14.74 -11.69
CA PHE A 66 4.90 13.79 -12.51
C PHE A 66 4.25 12.39 -12.47
N VAL A 67 3.98 11.88 -11.27
CA VAL A 67 3.32 10.57 -11.06
C VAL A 67 1.94 10.57 -11.71
N LYS A 68 1.19 11.67 -11.56
CA LYS A 68 -0.11 11.82 -12.20
C LYS A 68 -0.03 11.71 -13.73
N SER A 69 0.98 12.34 -14.34
CA SER A 69 1.19 12.30 -15.79
C SER A 69 1.52 10.88 -16.26
N LEU A 70 2.37 10.16 -15.51
CA LEU A 70 2.65 8.75 -15.75
C LEU A 70 1.36 7.92 -15.67
N TYR A 71 0.59 8.03 -14.60
CA TYR A 71 -0.59 7.18 -14.38
C TYR A 71 -1.70 7.49 -15.38
N SER A 72 -1.83 8.73 -15.83
CA SER A 72 -2.72 9.09 -16.94
C SER A 72 -2.32 8.37 -18.23
N LEU A 73 -1.02 8.28 -18.53
CA LEU A 73 -0.54 7.53 -19.69
C LEU A 73 -0.77 6.02 -19.52
N LEU A 74 -0.48 5.47 -18.33
CA LEU A 74 -0.74 4.06 -18.04
C LEU A 74 -2.24 3.73 -18.16
N ASN A 75 -3.13 4.65 -17.75
CA ASN A 75 -4.57 4.50 -17.90
C ASN A 75 -4.98 4.42 -19.37
N VAL A 76 -4.49 5.34 -20.21
CA VAL A 76 -4.76 5.31 -21.64
C VAL A 76 -4.34 3.97 -22.23
N CYS A 77 -3.14 3.48 -21.88
CA CYS A 77 -2.65 2.18 -22.35
C CYS A 77 -3.56 1.03 -21.88
N TYR A 78 -3.95 1.04 -20.60
CA TYR A 78 -4.83 0.03 -20.02
C TYR A 78 -6.21 0.01 -20.68
N LEU A 79 -6.83 1.16 -20.91
CA LEU A 79 -8.15 1.24 -21.54
C LEU A 79 -8.14 0.71 -22.98
N GLN A 80 -7.04 0.85 -23.70
CA GLN A 80 -6.92 0.40 -25.09
C GLN A 80 -6.49 -1.07 -25.21
N THR A 81 -5.75 -1.61 -24.23
CA THR A 81 -5.05 -2.90 -24.37
C THR A 81 -5.39 -3.92 -23.29
N ASN A 82 -6.03 -3.49 -22.19
CA ASN A 82 -6.17 -4.23 -20.94
C ASN A 82 -4.82 -4.71 -20.34
N LYS A 83 -3.71 -4.08 -20.74
CA LYS A 83 -2.36 -4.30 -20.21
C LYS A 83 -1.83 -3.00 -19.61
N ILE A 84 -1.02 -3.10 -18.57
CA ILE A 84 -0.27 -1.96 -18.04
C ILE A 84 1.17 -2.11 -18.54
N PRO A 85 1.68 -1.18 -19.36
CA PRO A 85 3.02 -1.29 -19.91
C PRO A 85 4.09 -1.14 -18.82
N LYS A 86 5.25 -1.72 -19.11
CA LYS A 86 6.45 -1.47 -18.29
C LYS A 86 6.78 0.03 -18.34
N TYR A 87 7.26 0.57 -17.24
CA TYR A 87 7.71 1.95 -17.18
C TYR A 87 9.00 2.08 -16.38
N ASN A 88 9.80 3.08 -16.71
CA ASN A 88 11.01 3.44 -15.98
C ASN A 88 10.88 4.88 -15.47
N LEU A 89 11.60 5.18 -14.39
CA LEU A 89 11.77 6.53 -13.87
C LEU A 89 13.25 6.87 -13.93
N GLY A 90 13.59 8.15 -13.97
CA GLY A 90 14.98 8.58 -13.98
C GLY A 90 15.17 10.05 -13.66
N GLN A 91 16.41 10.41 -13.35
CA GLN A 91 16.92 11.77 -13.35
C GLN A 91 17.87 11.91 -14.53
N GLU A 92 17.86 13.07 -15.19
CA GLU A 92 18.77 13.33 -16.28
C GLU A 92 20.22 13.39 -15.75
N ALA A 93 21.13 12.65 -16.40
CA ALA A 93 22.51 12.52 -15.91
C ALA A 93 23.25 13.87 -15.78
N ASN A 94 22.87 14.83 -16.64
CA ASN A 94 23.49 16.15 -16.70
C ASN A 94 22.70 17.22 -15.90
N ASP A 95 21.52 16.87 -15.38
CA ASP A 95 20.65 17.80 -14.67
C ASP A 95 19.76 17.03 -13.68
N SER A 96 20.20 16.95 -12.42
CA SER A 96 19.48 16.24 -11.36
C SER A 96 18.13 16.88 -11.02
N SER A 97 17.88 18.12 -11.44
CA SER A 97 16.58 18.78 -11.29
C SER A 97 15.56 18.28 -12.30
N LYS A 98 16.01 17.74 -13.44
CA LYS A 98 15.14 17.17 -14.47
C LYS A 98 14.89 15.70 -14.21
N ILE A 99 13.63 15.40 -13.99
CA ILE A 99 13.15 14.03 -13.88
C ILE A 99 12.47 13.61 -15.18
N PHE A 100 12.46 12.31 -15.43
CA PHE A 100 11.73 11.74 -16.55
C PHE A 100 11.08 10.42 -16.20
N PHE A 101 9.99 10.10 -16.89
CA PHE A 101 9.48 8.74 -16.97
C PHE A 101 9.54 8.25 -18.40
N GLU A 102 9.66 6.94 -18.55
CA GLU A 102 9.56 6.23 -19.82
C GLU A 102 8.47 5.19 -19.73
N VAL A 103 7.61 5.10 -20.73
CA VAL A 103 6.63 4.02 -20.87
C VAL A 103 6.98 3.19 -22.09
N PHE A 104 7.19 1.89 -21.87
CA PHE A 104 7.59 0.91 -22.88
C PHE A 104 6.36 0.13 -23.35
N LEU A 105 5.86 0.49 -24.53
CA LEU A 105 4.76 -0.17 -25.19
C LEU A 105 5.31 -1.26 -26.11
N GLN A 106 5.13 -2.52 -25.73
CA GLN A 106 5.35 -3.64 -26.64
C GLN A 106 4.12 -3.81 -27.52
N ILE A 107 4.32 -3.75 -28.83
CA ILE A 107 3.25 -3.91 -29.81
C ILE A 107 3.32 -5.37 -30.28
N ASP A 108 2.31 -6.13 -29.88
CA ASP A 108 2.12 -7.52 -30.28
C ASP A 108 0.87 -7.66 -31.16
N ASP A 109 0.61 -8.87 -31.65
CA ASP A 109 -0.52 -9.17 -32.54
C ASP A 109 -1.90 -8.82 -31.95
N SER A 110 -1.99 -8.55 -30.64
CA SER A 110 -3.23 -8.13 -29.98
C SER A 110 -3.54 -6.64 -30.13
N PHE A 111 -2.64 -5.83 -30.69
CA PHE A 111 -2.86 -4.40 -30.91
C PHE A 111 -3.58 -4.13 -32.24
N SER A 112 -4.70 -3.40 -32.16
CA SER A 112 -5.28 -2.78 -33.34
C SER A 112 -4.51 -1.49 -33.71
N GLU A 113 -4.47 -1.14 -34.99
CA GLU A 113 -3.89 0.13 -35.46
C GLU A 113 -4.54 1.36 -34.80
N HIS A 114 -5.84 1.26 -34.53
CA HIS A 114 -6.59 2.29 -33.83
C HIS A 114 -6.12 2.45 -32.38
N ASN A 115 -5.79 1.34 -31.69
CA ASN A 115 -5.29 1.38 -30.31
C ASN A 115 -3.92 2.07 -30.21
N VAL A 116 -2.99 1.74 -31.12
CA VAL A 116 -1.65 2.37 -31.13
C VAL A 116 -1.78 3.86 -31.39
N THR A 117 -2.55 4.23 -32.41
CA THR A 117 -2.76 5.64 -32.78
C THR A 117 -3.48 6.41 -31.67
N SER A 118 -4.50 5.83 -31.05
CA SER A 118 -5.26 6.47 -29.97
C SER A 118 -4.41 6.69 -28.71
N ILE A 119 -3.54 5.73 -28.35
CA ILE A 119 -2.59 5.89 -27.26
C ILE A 119 -1.67 7.06 -27.57
N LEU A 120 -1.03 7.05 -28.74
CA LEU A 120 -0.09 8.08 -29.14
C LEU A 120 -0.74 9.48 -29.19
N LEU A 121 -1.95 9.61 -29.73
CA LEU A 121 -2.68 10.88 -29.78
C LEU A 121 -3.01 11.41 -28.38
N LYS A 122 -3.49 10.55 -27.47
CA LYS A 122 -3.85 10.94 -26.10
C LYS A 122 -2.66 11.23 -25.21
N THR A 123 -1.45 10.78 -25.56
CA THR A 123 -0.26 11.07 -24.78
C THR A 123 0.08 12.55 -24.70
N LYS A 124 -0.44 13.39 -25.62
CA LYS A 124 -0.18 14.83 -25.65
C LYS A 124 -1.14 15.65 -24.78
N GLU A 125 -2.29 15.10 -24.39
CA GLU A 125 -3.26 15.84 -23.58
C GLU A 125 -2.74 16.04 -22.16
N VAL A 126 -2.45 17.31 -21.81
CA VAL A 126 -2.01 17.70 -20.47
C VAL A 126 -3.23 17.73 -19.56
N VAL A 127 -3.34 16.75 -18.65
CA VAL A 127 -4.35 16.78 -17.60
C VAL A 127 -3.84 17.64 -16.44
N GLU A 128 -3.98 18.96 -16.55
CA GLU A 128 -3.82 19.86 -15.41
C GLU A 128 -4.94 19.61 -14.39
N GLN A 129 -4.58 19.31 -13.15
CA GLN A 129 -5.52 19.46 -12.02
C GLN A 129 -4.77 20.12 -10.88
N LYS A 130 -5.51 20.91 -10.10
CA LYS A 130 -5.01 21.68 -8.97
C LYS A 130 -4.19 20.83 -8.00
N SER A 131 -3.05 21.39 -7.60
CA SER A 131 -2.19 20.88 -6.52
C SER A 131 -2.97 20.85 -5.20
N ASN A 132 -2.80 19.77 -4.44
CA ASN A 132 -3.40 19.62 -3.13
C ASN A 132 -2.43 20.09 -2.02
N PRO A 133 -2.93 20.72 -0.94
CA PRO A 133 -2.12 21.44 0.05
C PRO A 133 -1.44 20.56 1.12
N PHE A 134 -1.36 19.23 0.93
CA PHE A 134 -0.78 18.36 1.95
C PHE A 134 0.75 18.44 1.96
N TYR A 135 1.31 18.95 3.05
CA TYR A 135 2.74 19.09 3.24
C TYR A 135 3.33 17.83 3.88
N LEU A 136 3.90 16.95 3.06
CA LEU A 136 4.72 15.84 3.56
C LEU A 136 6.09 16.33 4.03
N GLU A 137 6.48 15.98 5.26
CA GLU A 137 7.88 16.12 5.71
C GLU A 137 8.83 15.46 4.69
N HIS A 138 9.91 16.16 4.37
CA HIS A 138 10.73 15.86 3.18
C HIS A 138 11.81 14.79 3.40
N HIS A 139 12.19 14.50 4.65
CA HIS A 139 13.27 13.57 4.94
C HIS A 139 12.74 12.21 5.39
N LEU A 140 12.55 11.30 4.43
CA LEU A 140 12.21 9.91 4.72
C LEU A 140 13.45 9.02 4.58
N VAL A 141 13.58 8.08 5.51
CA VAL A 141 14.67 7.10 5.52
C VAL A 141 14.21 5.82 4.84
N GLU A 142 15.01 5.31 3.91
CA GLU A 142 14.77 4.01 3.27
C GLU A 142 14.96 2.87 4.28
N SER A 143 14.04 1.92 4.27
CA SER A 143 14.17 0.65 4.98
C SER A 143 15.08 -0.30 4.21
N ASN A 144 15.66 -1.25 4.94
CA ASN A 144 16.52 -2.28 4.33
C ASN A 144 15.74 -3.51 3.85
N LYS A 145 14.40 -3.50 3.90
CA LYS A 145 13.59 -4.69 3.65
C LYS A 145 12.27 -4.36 2.96
N ILE A 146 11.94 -5.13 1.93
CA ILE A 146 10.58 -5.19 1.37
C ILE A 146 9.84 -6.33 2.08
N VAL A 147 8.73 -5.99 2.74
CA VAL A 147 7.90 -6.97 3.48
C VAL A 147 6.65 -7.28 2.66
N ILE A 148 6.28 -8.56 2.66
CA ILE A 148 5.07 -9.07 2.02
C ILE A 148 4.49 -10.21 2.86
N ILE A 149 3.17 -10.31 2.87
CA ILE A 149 2.43 -11.34 3.61
C ILE A 149 2.08 -12.50 2.69
N GLN A 150 2.33 -13.75 3.13
CA GLN A 150 1.84 -14.94 2.44
C GLN A 150 0.42 -15.25 2.89
N SER A 151 -0.55 -14.52 2.33
CA SER A 151 -1.95 -14.70 2.67
C SER A 151 -2.56 -15.95 2.02
N ASN A 152 -3.72 -16.34 2.55
CA ASN A 152 -4.56 -17.41 2.02
C ASN A 152 -5.91 -16.84 1.55
N THR A 153 -6.58 -17.51 0.62
CA THR A 153 -7.92 -17.09 0.16
C THR A 153 -8.96 -17.07 1.28
N LYS A 154 -8.71 -17.78 2.38
CA LYS A 154 -9.59 -17.80 3.55
C LYS A 154 -9.50 -16.52 4.41
N THR A 155 -8.39 -15.79 4.38
CA THR A 155 -8.16 -14.63 5.26
C THR A 155 -8.73 -13.34 4.70
N ARG A 156 -10.02 -13.34 4.31
CA ARG A 156 -10.67 -12.22 3.61
C ARG A 156 -11.22 -11.13 4.52
N ARG A 157 -11.41 -11.37 5.81
CA ARG A 157 -12.13 -10.44 6.69
C ARG A 157 -11.27 -9.99 7.86
N LEU A 158 -11.02 -8.69 7.97
CA LEU A 158 -10.25 -8.11 9.07
C LEU A 158 -10.98 -8.20 10.42
N GLY A 159 -12.31 -8.28 10.41
CA GLY A 159 -13.11 -8.45 11.64
C GLY A 159 -12.69 -9.67 12.47
N TYR A 160 -12.21 -10.74 11.85
CA TYR A 160 -11.70 -11.89 12.61
C TYR A 160 -10.40 -11.57 13.37
N LEU A 161 -9.56 -10.64 12.89
CA LEU A 161 -8.34 -10.25 13.63
C LEU A 161 -8.71 -9.62 14.98
N LYS A 162 -9.74 -8.77 14.98
CA LYS A 162 -10.33 -8.20 16.20
C LYS A 162 -10.83 -9.29 17.14
N LEU A 163 -11.68 -10.18 16.64
CA LEU A 163 -12.21 -11.31 17.42
C LEU A 163 -11.07 -12.10 18.08
N ILE A 164 -10.02 -12.41 17.32
CA ILE A 164 -8.91 -13.23 17.83
C ILE A 164 -8.11 -12.50 18.90
N ILE A 165 -7.88 -11.18 18.76
CA ILE A 165 -7.21 -10.39 19.80
C ILE A 165 -8.06 -10.35 21.07
N GLU A 166 -9.39 -10.22 20.95
CA GLU A 166 -10.32 -10.22 22.08
C GLU A 166 -10.34 -11.55 22.85
N LEU A 167 -10.04 -12.69 22.21
CA LEU A 167 -9.92 -13.99 22.90
C LEU A 167 -8.93 -13.98 24.06
N PHE A 168 -7.90 -13.12 23.99
CA PHE A 168 -6.88 -12.99 25.03
C PHE A 168 -7.37 -12.23 26.27
N GLU A 169 -8.63 -11.81 26.31
CA GLU A 169 -9.20 -11.15 27.49
C GLU A 169 -9.19 -12.04 28.73
N HIS A 170 -9.49 -13.32 28.55
CA HIS A 170 -9.56 -14.29 29.65
C HIS A 170 -8.32 -15.18 29.75
N SER A 171 -7.37 -15.05 28.82
CA SER A 171 -6.12 -15.81 28.83
C SER A 171 -4.97 -15.02 28.22
N ASN A 172 -3.85 -14.93 28.95
CA ASN A 172 -2.65 -14.25 28.47
C ASN A 172 -1.92 -15.00 27.35
N TYR A 173 -2.25 -16.28 27.13
CA TYR A 173 -1.65 -17.13 26.10
C TYR A 173 -2.61 -18.22 25.62
N PHE A 174 -2.35 -18.79 24.46
CA PHE A 174 -3.04 -19.97 23.97
C PHE A 174 -2.03 -21.01 23.45
N PRO A 175 -2.14 -22.30 23.81
CA PRO A 175 -1.30 -23.34 23.22
C PRO A 175 -1.42 -23.36 21.69
N ILE A 176 -0.31 -23.63 20.99
CA ILE A 176 -0.29 -23.66 19.51
C ILE A 176 -1.33 -24.62 18.94
N SER A 177 -1.54 -25.76 19.61
CA SER A 177 -2.51 -26.79 19.20
C SER A 177 -3.98 -26.42 19.45
N TYR A 178 -4.26 -25.32 20.16
CA TYR A 178 -5.61 -24.99 20.61
C TYR A 178 -6.18 -23.71 20.00
N LEU A 179 -5.35 -22.68 19.75
CA LEU A 179 -5.83 -21.37 19.30
C LEU A 179 -6.75 -21.47 18.08
N SER A 180 -6.32 -22.17 17.02
CA SER A 180 -7.11 -22.32 15.78
C SER A 180 -8.50 -22.93 16.05
N LYS A 181 -8.59 -23.93 16.94
CA LYS A 181 -9.87 -24.55 17.29
C LYS A 181 -10.77 -23.59 18.08
N ARG A 182 -10.20 -22.81 19.00
CA ARG A 182 -10.94 -21.78 19.73
C ARG A 182 -11.52 -20.73 18.79
N ILE A 183 -10.73 -20.27 17.81
CA ILE A 183 -11.17 -19.30 16.80
C ILE A 183 -12.35 -19.84 16.00
N GLU A 184 -12.29 -21.10 15.54
CA GLU A 184 -13.42 -21.71 14.82
C GLU A 184 -14.69 -21.79 15.68
N THR A 185 -14.55 -22.07 16.98
CA THR A 185 -15.70 -22.10 17.88
C THR A 185 -16.37 -20.73 17.98
N ASP A 186 -15.59 -19.70 18.26
CA ASP A 186 -16.14 -18.36 18.55
C ASP A 186 -16.59 -17.66 17.26
N SER A 187 -15.95 -17.95 16.13
CA SER A 187 -16.36 -17.42 14.81
C SER A 187 -17.78 -17.80 14.42
N THR A 188 -18.29 -18.95 14.88
CA THR A 188 -19.65 -19.40 14.51
C THR A 188 -20.75 -18.48 15.04
N LEU A 189 -20.48 -17.69 16.07
CA LEU A 189 -21.41 -16.71 16.63
C LEU A 189 -21.67 -15.53 15.67
N TYR A 190 -20.78 -15.32 14.71
CA TYR A 190 -20.77 -14.16 13.81
C TYR A 190 -21.12 -14.52 12.35
N ASN A 191 -21.66 -15.71 12.11
CA ASN A 191 -22.03 -16.13 10.75
C ASN A 191 -23.09 -15.21 10.13
N GLU A 192 -24.10 -14.83 10.91
CA GLU A 192 -25.17 -13.92 10.45
C GLU A 192 -24.64 -12.51 10.22
N ASP A 193 -23.74 -12.02 11.08
CA ASP A 193 -23.07 -10.74 10.90
C ASP A 193 -22.34 -10.65 9.54
N LEU A 194 -21.69 -11.74 9.10
CA LEU A 194 -21.00 -11.80 7.81
C LEU A 194 -21.99 -11.76 6.63
N LEU A 195 -23.12 -12.46 6.77
CA LEU A 195 -24.18 -12.46 5.76
C LEU A 195 -24.83 -11.09 5.64
N GLU A 196 -25.12 -10.45 6.77
CA GLU A 196 -25.65 -9.08 6.85
C GLU A 196 -24.67 -8.09 6.21
N TYR A 197 -23.38 -8.17 6.56
CA TYR A 197 -22.33 -7.32 6.01
C TYR A 197 -22.25 -7.39 4.47
N GLY A 198 -22.42 -8.58 3.90
CA GLY A 198 -22.44 -8.77 2.45
C GLY A 198 -23.69 -8.28 1.73
N LYS A 199 -24.82 -8.06 2.42
CA LYS A 199 -26.09 -7.59 1.81
C LYS A 199 -26.14 -6.08 1.59
N HIS A 200 -25.41 -5.29 2.38
CA HIS A 200 -25.54 -3.83 2.41
C HIS A 200 -24.58 -3.06 1.49
N ASN A 201 -24.08 -3.67 0.41
CA ASN A 201 -23.15 -3.08 -0.56
C ASN A 201 -21.79 -2.61 0.01
N THR A 202 -21.57 -2.75 1.32
CA THR A 202 -20.33 -2.39 2.02
C THR A 202 -19.31 -3.53 2.08
N GLY A 203 -19.69 -4.76 1.72
CA GLY A 203 -18.94 -5.96 2.06
C GLY A 203 -19.12 -7.13 1.08
N ASP A 204 -18.28 -8.16 1.24
CA ASP A 204 -18.45 -9.45 0.56
C ASP A 204 -18.74 -10.53 1.63
N ASN A 205 -19.70 -11.41 1.39
CA ASN A 205 -20.09 -12.48 2.31
C ASN A 205 -19.14 -13.69 2.32
N LYS A 206 -18.03 -13.64 1.57
CA LYS A 206 -16.96 -14.66 1.60
C LYS A 206 -16.05 -14.47 2.83
N GLY A 207 -15.34 -15.55 3.19
CA GLY A 207 -14.36 -15.57 4.29
C GLY A 207 -14.85 -16.27 5.56
N LEU A 208 -15.96 -17.02 5.49
CA LEU A 208 -16.52 -17.79 6.60
C LEU A 208 -15.50 -18.79 7.18
N ILE A 209 -15.29 -18.73 8.50
CA ILE A 209 -14.52 -19.74 9.25
C ILE A 209 -15.49 -20.83 9.72
N LYS A 210 -15.29 -22.08 9.27
CA LYS A 210 -16.12 -23.22 9.63
C LYS A 210 -15.45 -24.07 10.71
N LYS A 211 -16.24 -24.71 11.57
CA LYS A 211 -15.73 -25.72 12.51
C LYS A 211 -15.16 -26.92 11.75
N THR A 212 -13.99 -27.37 12.17
CA THR A 212 -13.29 -28.56 11.70
C THR A 212 -12.75 -29.34 12.92
N PRO A 213 -12.41 -30.64 12.76
CA PRO A 213 -11.90 -31.43 13.89
C PRO A 213 -10.62 -30.86 14.52
N ILE A 214 -9.76 -30.26 13.67
CA ILE A 214 -8.37 -29.88 13.99
C ILE A 214 -8.09 -28.36 13.91
N GLY A 215 -9.09 -27.50 13.66
CA GLY A 215 -8.86 -26.05 13.55
C GLY A 215 -8.34 -25.57 12.19
N SER A 216 -8.38 -26.39 11.14
CA SER A 216 -7.74 -26.10 9.85
C SER A 216 -8.42 -25.00 9.02
N SER A 217 -9.65 -24.59 9.36
CA SER A 217 -10.31 -23.45 8.73
C SER A 217 -9.81 -22.11 9.28
N ALA A 218 -9.43 -22.05 10.56
CA ALA A 218 -8.92 -20.83 11.19
C ALA A 218 -7.40 -20.70 11.14
N GLN A 219 -6.66 -21.79 10.92
CA GLN A 219 -5.20 -21.75 10.84
C GLN A 219 -4.64 -20.64 9.94
N PRO A 220 -5.21 -20.33 8.75
CA PRO A 220 -4.72 -19.23 7.94
C PRO A 220 -4.80 -17.86 8.62
N TYR A 221 -5.79 -17.62 9.49
CA TYR A 221 -5.87 -16.39 10.27
C TYR A 221 -4.82 -16.34 11.37
N VAL A 222 -4.45 -17.48 11.97
CA VAL A 222 -3.33 -17.54 12.91
C VAL A 222 -2.03 -17.16 12.21
N ASN A 223 -1.76 -17.73 11.04
CA ASN A 223 -0.58 -17.38 10.24
C ASN A 223 -0.59 -15.89 9.87
N LEU A 224 -1.75 -15.35 9.46
CA LEU A 224 -1.88 -13.92 9.14
C LEU A 224 -1.59 -13.03 10.35
N LEU A 225 -2.05 -13.41 11.55
CA LEU A 225 -1.74 -12.67 12.77
C LEU A 225 -0.24 -12.63 13.06
N GLU A 226 0.49 -13.72 12.81
CA GLU A 226 1.94 -13.72 12.95
C GLU A 226 2.62 -12.80 11.92
N GLU A 227 2.19 -12.88 10.65
CA GLU A 227 2.75 -12.05 9.57
C GLU A 227 2.44 -10.54 9.74
N LEU A 228 1.30 -10.21 10.34
CA LEU A 228 0.96 -8.84 10.75
C LEU A 228 1.59 -8.43 12.09
N ASN A 229 2.44 -9.28 12.69
CA ASN A 229 3.07 -9.05 13.99
C ASN A 229 2.04 -8.75 15.10
N LEU A 230 0.91 -9.44 15.07
CA LEU A 230 -0.18 -9.31 16.04
C LEU A 230 -0.09 -10.38 17.14
N VAL A 231 0.41 -11.57 16.80
CA VAL A 231 0.75 -12.61 17.77
C VAL A 231 2.17 -13.10 17.54
N THR A 232 2.80 -13.64 18.57
CA THR A 232 4.11 -14.30 18.49
C THR A 232 4.09 -15.59 19.30
N GLN A 233 4.93 -16.55 18.90
CA GLN A 233 5.09 -17.80 19.63
C GLN A 233 6.17 -17.66 20.71
N ILE A 234 5.84 -18.03 21.95
CA ILE A 234 6.77 -18.16 23.07
C ILE A 234 6.39 -19.43 23.84
N ASN A 235 7.37 -20.29 24.14
CA ASN A 235 7.16 -21.52 24.93
C ASN A 235 5.97 -22.36 24.44
N ASN A 236 5.92 -22.66 23.13
CA ASN A 236 4.87 -23.45 22.48
C ASN A 236 3.44 -22.86 22.64
N SER A 237 3.34 -21.56 22.87
CA SER A 237 2.08 -20.83 23.02
C SER A 237 2.10 -19.54 22.22
N TYR A 238 0.95 -19.14 21.71
CA TYR A 238 0.73 -17.82 21.14
C TYR A 238 0.47 -16.81 22.26
N ILE A 239 1.08 -15.63 22.14
CA ILE A 239 0.82 -14.46 22.97
C ILE A 239 0.61 -13.22 22.09
N LEU A 240 -0.10 -12.21 22.61
CA LEU A 240 -0.19 -10.91 21.94
C LEU A 240 1.17 -10.19 21.93
N THR A 241 1.50 -9.59 20.79
CA THR A 241 2.67 -8.70 20.67
C THR A 241 2.44 -7.39 21.40
N LYS A 242 3.49 -6.56 21.56
CA LYS A 242 3.40 -5.23 22.17
C LYS A 242 2.33 -4.37 21.50
N GLN A 243 2.29 -4.41 20.16
CA GLN A 243 1.33 -3.65 19.34
C GLN A 243 -0.10 -4.13 19.53
N SER A 244 -0.34 -5.45 19.53
CA SER A 244 -1.69 -5.98 19.79
C SER A 244 -2.18 -5.71 21.20
N LYS A 245 -1.29 -5.65 22.20
CA LYS A 245 -1.68 -5.27 23.56
C LYS A 245 -2.21 -3.83 23.60
N ILE A 246 -1.64 -2.91 22.82
CA ILE A 246 -2.16 -1.53 22.71
C ILE A 246 -3.58 -1.56 22.17
N TYR A 247 -3.80 -2.21 21.02
CA TYR A 247 -5.13 -2.35 20.43
C TYR A 247 -6.11 -3.02 21.40
N PHE A 248 -5.71 -4.13 22.02
CA PHE A 248 -6.52 -4.86 22.99
C PHE A 248 -7.02 -3.96 24.12
N HIS A 249 -6.15 -3.15 24.72
CA HIS A 249 -6.54 -2.25 25.80
C HIS A 249 -7.42 -1.09 25.32
N LEU A 250 -7.14 -0.50 24.16
CA LEU A 250 -7.95 0.58 23.60
C LEU A 250 -9.32 0.09 23.15
N ASN A 251 -9.40 -1.11 22.58
CA ASN A 251 -10.64 -1.69 22.10
C ASN A 251 -11.66 -1.87 23.25
N LYS A 252 -11.21 -2.18 24.48
CA LYS A 252 -12.09 -2.20 25.67
C LYS A 252 -12.75 -0.86 25.98
N ILE A 253 -12.13 0.25 25.59
CA ILE A 253 -12.61 1.62 25.83
C ILE A 253 -13.53 2.07 24.69
N PHE A 254 -13.21 1.72 23.43
CA PHE A 254 -13.87 2.27 22.23
C PHE A 254 -14.78 1.28 21.47
N THR A 255 -15.17 0.15 22.07
CA THR A 255 -16.07 -0.80 21.41
C THR A 255 -17.47 -0.21 21.27
N GLN A 256 -17.92 -0.03 20.02
CA GLN A 256 -19.21 0.61 19.70
C GLN A 256 -20.07 -0.18 18.69
N ASN A 257 -19.47 -1.10 17.91
CA ASN A 257 -20.18 -1.80 16.82
C ASN A 257 -20.65 -3.18 17.24
N LYS A 258 -21.92 -3.48 16.95
CA LYS A 258 -22.50 -4.82 17.17
C LYS A 258 -22.04 -5.85 16.16
N ASN A 259 -21.85 -5.46 14.89
CA ASN A 259 -21.46 -6.38 13.82
C ASN A 259 -19.93 -6.47 13.72
N LEU A 260 -19.37 -7.69 13.87
CA LEU A 260 -17.93 -7.95 13.89
C LEU A 260 -17.18 -7.43 12.65
N PHE A 261 -17.83 -7.45 11.48
CA PHE A 261 -17.19 -7.11 10.21
C PHE A 261 -17.27 -5.63 9.87
N ARG A 262 -18.00 -4.83 10.66
CA ARG A 262 -18.04 -3.38 10.52
C ARG A 262 -16.95 -2.76 11.40
N LEU A 263 -15.78 -2.55 10.80
CA LEU A 263 -14.64 -1.94 11.49
C LEU A 263 -14.97 -0.53 11.98
N ASN A 264 -14.78 -0.28 13.28
CA ASN A 264 -14.86 1.08 13.84
C ASN A 264 -13.59 1.88 13.51
N ILE A 265 -13.50 3.12 14.01
CA ILE A 265 -12.35 3.99 13.70
C ILE A 265 -11.03 3.45 14.26
N LEU A 266 -11.04 2.86 15.46
CA LEU A 266 -9.85 2.21 16.05
C LEU A 266 -9.42 1.01 15.22
N ASP A 267 -10.37 0.17 14.80
CA ASP A 267 -10.12 -1.02 13.99
C ASP A 267 -9.45 -0.63 12.66
N LYS A 268 -9.99 0.38 11.97
CA LYS A 268 -9.43 0.91 10.73
C LYS A 268 -8.04 1.51 10.95
N LEU A 269 -7.88 2.36 11.97
CA LEU A 269 -6.61 3.01 12.32
C LEU A 269 -5.53 1.99 12.70
N PHE A 270 -5.87 0.93 13.42
CA PHE A 270 -4.87 -0.05 13.82
C PHE A 270 -4.53 -1.01 12.68
N PHE A 271 -5.54 -1.66 12.07
CA PHE A 271 -5.27 -2.68 11.05
C PHE A 271 -4.69 -2.09 9.77
N PHE A 272 -5.07 -0.87 9.38
CA PHE A 272 -4.48 -0.23 8.23
C PHE A 272 -2.98 0.03 8.44
N ARG A 273 -2.56 0.48 9.63
CA ARG A 273 -1.14 0.65 9.97
C ARG A 273 -0.37 -0.66 9.80
N GLN A 274 -0.89 -1.75 10.36
CA GLN A 274 -0.21 -3.05 10.33
C GLN A 274 -0.11 -3.60 8.90
N ILE A 275 -1.16 -3.46 8.10
CA ILE A 275 -1.16 -3.86 6.69
C ILE A 275 -0.12 -3.06 5.90
N LEU A 276 -0.05 -1.74 6.10
CA LEU A 276 0.94 -0.91 5.41
C LEU A 276 2.38 -1.28 5.79
N ILE A 277 2.66 -1.58 7.07
CA ILE A 277 4.00 -1.98 7.52
C ILE A 277 4.40 -3.35 6.99
N SER A 278 3.47 -4.33 7.03
CA SER A 278 3.80 -5.73 6.74
C SER A 278 3.58 -6.15 5.28
N ASP A 279 2.85 -5.39 4.48
CA ASP A 279 2.39 -5.85 3.15
C ASP A 279 2.34 -4.75 2.08
N SER A 280 3.20 -3.74 2.21
CA SER A 280 3.19 -2.53 1.40
C SER A 280 3.20 -2.80 -0.11
N LEU A 281 4.06 -3.72 -0.57
CA LEU A 281 4.28 -3.95 -2.00
C LEU A 281 2.99 -4.41 -2.70
N TYR A 282 2.33 -5.42 -2.15
CA TYR A 282 1.15 -6.00 -2.79
C TYR A 282 -0.09 -5.13 -2.61
N ILE A 283 -0.28 -4.50 -1.45
CA ILE A 283 -1.38 -3.57 -1.21
C ILE A 283 -1.28 -2.37 -2.14
N TRP A 284 -0.10 -1.73 -2.22
CA TRP A 284 0.11 -0.58 -3.08
C TRP A 284 -0.04 -0.96 -4.56
N THR A 285 0.49 -2.11 -4.99
CA THR A 285 0.30 -2.61 -6.36
C THR A 285 -1.19 -2.75 -6.72
N ILE A 286 -2.01 -3.28 -5.83
CA ILE A 286 -3.46 -3.41 -6.07
C ILE A 286 -4.11 -2.03 -6.18
N ILE A 287 -3.77 -1.11 -5.28
CA ILE A 287 -4.26 0.28 -5.31
C ILE A 287 -3.89 0.95 -6.65
N ASP A 288 -2.64 0.83 -7.07
CA ASP A 288 -2.15 1.40 -8.33
C ASP A 288 -2.92 0.82 -9.53
N ILE A 289 -3.09 -0.50 -9.63
CA ILE A 289 -3.81 -1.14 -10.72
C ILE A 289 -5.27 -0.69 -10.79
N ILE A 290 -5.97 -0.65 -9.65
CA ILE A 290 -7.37 -0.19 -9.60
C ILE A 290 -7.46 1.27 -10.03
N TYR A 291 -6.52 2.12 -9.59
CA TYR A 291 -6.53 3.54 -9.95
C TYR A 291 -6.20 3.74 -11.43
N ILE A 292 -5.18 3.05 -11.95
CA ILE A 292 -4.81 3.09 -13.37
C ILE A 292 -6.00 2.67 -14.25
N ALA A 293 -6.87 1.77 -13.79
CA ALA A 293 -8.05 1.39 -14.56
C ALA A 293 -9.06 2.54 -14.76
N GLN A 294 -9.18 3.47 -13.78
CA GLN A 294 -10.17 4.57 -13.75
C GLN A 294 -11.63 4.13 -14.03
N LYS A 295 -11.94 2.85 -13.81
CA LYS A 295 -13.26 2.26 -13.99
C LYS A 295 -13.45 1.10 -13.01
N PRO A 296 -14.70 0.72 -12.69
CA PRO A 296 -14.97 -0.48 -11.92
C PRO A 296 -14.24 -1.69 -12.53
N ILE A 297 -13.46 -2.39 -11.71
CA ILE A 297 -12.55 -3.47 -12.15
C ILE A 297 -12.83 -4.76 -11.37
N SER A 298 -12.79 -5.91 -12.04
CA SER A 298 -12.94 -7.21 -11.38
C SER A 298 -11.58 -7.75 -10.89
N THR A 299 -11.59 -8.67 -9.92
CA THR A 299 -10.34 -9.32 -9.45
C THR A 299 -9.62 -10.06 -10.57
N ILE A 300 -10.34 -10.63 -11.54
CA ILE A 300 -9.73 -11.31 -12.71
C ILE A 300 -8.92 -10.31 -13.54
N SER A 301 -9.44 -9.10 -13.76
CA SER A 301 -8.72 -8.05 -14.48
C SER A 301 -7.48 -7.58 -13.73
N ILE A 302 -7.55 -7.46 -12.40
CA ILE A 302 -6.38 -7.15 -11.56
C ILE A 302 -5.33 -8.26 -11.71
N LYS A 303 -5.73 -9.54 -11.59
CA LYS A 303 -4.82 -10.70 -11.71
C LYS A 303 -4.05 -10.73 -13.02
N LYS A 304 -4.70 -10.37 -14.13
CA LYS A 304 -4.09 -10.40 -15.47
C LYS A 304 -2.91 -9.45 -15.61
N VAL A 305 -2.88 -8.33 -14.88
CA VAL A 305 -1.81 -7.32 -14.98
C VAL A 305 -0.88 -7.29 -13.76
N PHE A 306 -1.27 -7.94 -12.65
CA PHE A 306 -0.56 -7.85 -11.38
C PHE A 306 0.91 -8.30 -11.45
N VAL A 307 1.19 -9.44 -12.08
CA VAL A 307 2.54 -10.03 -12.09
C VAL A 307 3.53 -9.12 -12.82
N ASP A 308 3.13 -8.58 -13.97
CA ASP A 308 3.99 -7.71 -14.75
C ASP A 308 4.19 -6.36 -14.05
N TYR A 309 3.12 -5.82 -13.45
CA TYR A 309 3.20 -4.57 -12.69
C TYR A 309 4.13 -4.71 -11.48
N VAL A 310 3.94 -5.73 -10.63
CA VAL A 310 4.76 -5.90 -9.43
C VAL A 310 6.23 -6.20 -9.78
N LYS A 311 6.51 -6.89 -10.88
CA LYS A 311 7.87 -7.09 -11.37
C LYS A 311 8.51 -5.77 -11.79
N ASN A 312 7.75 -4.89 -12.45
CA ASN A 312 8.24 -3.57 -12.79
C ASN A 312 8.52 -2.72 -11.54
N GLU A 313 7.63 -2.73 -10.55
CA GLU A 313 7.86 -2.06 -9.27
C GLU A 313 9.15 -2.57 -8.60
N LEU A 314 9.35 -3.89 -8.57
CA LEU A 314 10.55 -4.49 -8.01
C LEU A 314 11.82 -4.06 -8.77
N GLU A 315 11.76 -3.92 -10.10
CA GLU A 315 12.88 -3.40 -10.89
C GLU A 315 13.23 -1.96 -10.54
N LEU A 316 12.23 -1.10 -10.39
CA LEU A 316 12.41 0.28 -9.94
C LEU A 316 13.04 0.32 -8.54
N ASN A 317 12.48 -0.41 -7.58
CA ASN A 317 13.05 -0.47 -6.23
C ASN A 317 14.49 -1.02 -6.23
N GLN A 318 14.83 -1.95 -7.12
CA GLN A 318 16.19 -2.49 -7.26
C GLN A 318 17.16 -1.45 -7.82
N GLN A 319 16.73 -0.69 -8.83
CA GLN A 319 17.52 0.36 -9.47
C GLN A 319 17.85 1.49 -8.49
N TYR A 320 16.88 1.87 -7.65
CA TYR A 320 17.00 3.01 -6.73
C TYR A 320 17.49 2.65 -5.33
N SER A 321 17.51 1.38 -4.95
CA SER A 321 18.06 0.99 -3.66
C SER A 321 19.58 1.14 -3.62
N ASN A 322 20.10 1.71 -2.53
CA ASN A 322 21.53 1.75 -2.25
C ASN A 322 22.03 0.54 -1.46
N ASN A 323 21.13 -0.35 -1.03
CA ASN A 323 21.46 -1.47 -0.15
C ASN A 323 21.51 -2.81 -0.90
N ASN A 324 22.68 -3.47 -0.88
CA ASN A 324 22.89 -4.76 -1.54
C ASN A 324 22.04 -5.90 -0.95
N ILE A 325 21.74 -5.87 0.36
CA ILE A 325 20.86 -6.86 1.01
C ILE A 325 19.45 -6.72 0.45
N THR A 326 18.95 -5.49 0.32
CA THR A 326 17.65 -5.20 -0.25
C THR A 326 17.58 -5.61 -1.72
N LYS A 327 18.63 -5.31 -2.52
CA LYS A 327 18.72 -5.77 -3.92
C LYS A 327 18.65 -7.28 -4.04
N LYS A 328 19.34 -8.02 -3.16
CA LYS A 328 19.29 -9.49 -3.13
C LYS A 328 17.88 -10.00 -2.81
N GLN A 329 17.23 -9.44 -1.79
CA GLN A 329 15.84 -9.78 -1.44
C GLN A 329 14.87 -9.53 -2.61
N ILE A 330 15.05 -8.43 -3.33
CA ILE A 330 14.26 -8.13 -4.52
C ILE A 330 14.45 -9.19 -5.60
N ILE A 331 15.70 -9.61 -5.88
CA ILE A 331 16.00 -10.65 -6.87
C ILE A 331 15.37 -11.99 -6.48
N GLU A 332 15.46 -12.37 -5.20
CA GLU A 332 14.84 -13.59 -4.66
C GLU A 332 13.31 -13.55 -4.84
N LEU A 333 12.69 -12.41 -4.53
CA LEU A 333 11.27 -12.21 -4.70
C LEU A 333 10.84 -12.26 -6.17
N LYS A 334 11.58 -11.61 -7.07
CA LYS A 334 11.33 -11.67 -8.53
C LYS A 334 11.41 -13.10 -9.06
N THR A 335 12.42 -13.85 -8.61
CA THR A 335 12.62 -15.26 -8.98
C THR A 335 11.42 -16.09 -8.52
N ARG A 336 11.01 -15.93 -7.24
CA ARG A 336 9.87 -16.64 -6.66
C ARG A 336 8.54 -16.34 -7.38
N ILE A 337 8.29 -15.09 -7.74
CA ILE A 337 7.09 -14.72 -8.51
C ILE A 337 7.14 -15.32 -9.92
N SER A 338 8.32 -15.35 -10.53
CA SER A 338 8.52 -15.92 -11.87
C SER A 338 8.40 -17.43 -11.91
N SER A 339 8.64 -18.12 -10.79
CA SER A 339 8.51 -19.59 -10.69
C SER A 339 7.08 -20.09 -10.46
N TRP A 340 6.08 -19.21 -10.44
CA TRP A 340 4.69 -19.63 -10.29
C TRP A 340 4.20 -20.38 -11.54
N THR A 341 3.93 -21.68 -11.39
CA THR A 341 3.45 -22.55 -12.48
C THR A 341 2.00 -22.26 -12.88
N LYS A 342 1.16 -21.82 -11.93
CA LYS A 342 -0.24 -21.42 -12.15
C LYS A 342 -0.52 -20.04 -11.55
N PRO A 343 -0.01 -18.95 -12.15
CA PRO A 343 -0.05 -17.61 -11.54
C PRO A 343 -1.44 -17.19 -11.09
N LEU A 344 -2.48 -17.44 -11.89
CA LEU A 344 -3.86 -17.05 -11.54
C LEU A 344 -4.40 -17.71 -10.26
N VAL A 345 -3.94 -18.92 -9.93
CA VAL A 345 -4.31 -19.63 -8.70
C VAL A 345 -3.58 -19.04 -7.50
N TYR A 346 -2.26 -18.83 -7.61
CA TYR A 346 -1.48 -18.15 -6.57
C TYR A 346 -2.03 -16.76 -6.28
N LEU A 347 -2.36 -16.02 -7.33
CA LEU A 347 -2.93 -14.69 -7.22
C LEU A 347 -4.31 -14.70 -6.58
N GLU A 348 -5.06 -15.81 -6.58
CA GLU A 348 -6.29 -15.90 -5.79
C GLU A 348 -6.03 -15.74 -4.29
N HIS A 349 -4.94 -16.32 -3.82
CA HIS A 349 -4.52 -16.24 -2.43
C HIS A 349 -3.92 -14.88 -2.07
N ILE A 350 -3.56 -14.05 -3.06
CA ILE A 350 -2.95 -12.74 -2.87
C ILE A 350 -3.98 -11.62 -3.01
N ILE A 351 -4.68 -11.55 -4.14
CA ILE A 351 -5.52 -10.40 -4.52
C ILE A 351 -6.82 -10.39 -3.72
N GLU A 352 -7.52 -11.52 -3.62
CA GLU A 352 -8.84 -11.57 -3.01
C GLU A 352 -8.83 -11.17 -1.54
N PRO A 353 -7.92 -11.65 -0.68
CA PRO A 353 -7.84 -11.17 0.69
C PRO A 353 -7.63 -9.66 0.76
N ARG A 354 -6.67 -9.12 0.00
CA ARG A 354 -6.29 -7.70 0.04
C ARG A 354 -7.38 -6.77 -0.49
N VAL A 355 -8.04 -7.13 -1.58
CA VAL A 355 -9.21 -6.37 -2.08
C VAL A 355 -10.30 -6.34 -1.02
N ASN A 356 -10.54 -7.47 -0.34
CA ASN A 356 -11.51 -7.52 0.75
C ASN A 356 -11.07 -6.73 1.99
N TRP A 357 -9.78 -6.69 2.33
CA TRP A 357 -9.27 -5.83 3.40
C TRP A 357 -9.47 -4.35 3.09
N LEU A 358 -9.20 -3.94 1.85
CA LEU A 358 -9.46 -2.57 1.41
C LEU A 358 -10.95 -2.21 1.47
N MET A 359 -11.85 -3.17 1.23
CA MET A 359 -13.28 -2.98 1.46
C MET A 359 -13.62 -2.86 2.95
N ASP A 360 -13.10 -3.75 3.80
CA ASP A 360 -13.34 -3.71 5.24
C ASP A 360 -12.85 -2.39 5.87
N LEU A 361 -11.77 -1.82 5.32
CA LEU A 361 -11.26 -0.50 5.69
C LEU A 361 -12.16 0.66 5.17
N GLY A 362 -13.04 0.40 4.21
CA GLY A 362 -13.88 1.40 3.56
C GLY A 362 -13.17 2.20 2.47
N LEU A 363 -12.10 1.66 1.88
CA LEU A 363 -11.32 2.28 0.81
C LEU A 363 -11.81 1.85 -0.58
N LEU A 364 -12.46 0.69 -0.66
CA LEU A 364 -13.10 0.17 -1.87
C LEU A 364 -14.56 -0.14 -1.60
N GLU A 365 -15.37 -0.06 -2.65
CA GLU A 365 -16.77 -0.49 -2.63
C GLU A 365 -17.10 -1.34 -3.86
N LEU A 366 -18.19 -2.11 -3.75
CA LEU A 366 -18.67 -3.00 -4.81
C LEU A 366 -19.69 -2.28 -5.69
N LYS A 367 -19.51 -2.39 -7.00
CA LYS A 367 -20.56 -2.06 -7.96
C LYS A 367 -21.54 -3.22 -8.08
N THR A 368 -22.79 -3.01 -7.69
CA THR A 368 -23.81 -4.07 -7.55
C THR A 368 -24.74 -4.21 -8.75
N GLU A 369 -24.66 -3.30 -9.72
CA GLU A 369 -25.45 -3.31 -10.96
C GLU A 369 -25.03 -4.41 -11.95
N THR A 370 -23.86 -5.03 -11.74
CA THR A 370 -23.28 -6.04 -12.64
C THR A 370 -23.35 -7.44 -12.04
N LYS A 371 -23.56 -8.47 -12.88
CA LYS A 371 -23.50 -9.88 -12.45
C LYS A 371 -22.13 -10.27 -11.87
N GLU A 372 -21.08 -9.61 -12.33
CA GLU A 372 -19.72 -9.80 -11.82
C GLU A 372 -19.39 -8.77 -10.73
N LYS A 373 -18.63 -9.19 -9.71
CA LYS A 373 -18.13 -8.29 -8.67
C LYS A 373 -17.07 -7.36 -9.27
N GLN A 374 -17.37 -6.07 -9.28
CA GLN A 374 -16.45 -5.02 -9.72
C GLN A 374 -16.22 -4.04 -8.57
N TYR A 375 -14.98 -3.58 -8.44
CA TYR A 375 -14.52 -2.75 -7.34
C TYR A 375 -14.10 -1.38 -7.85
N PHE A 376 -14.33 -0.35 -7.05
CA PHE A 376 -13.84 1.00 -7.30
C PHE A 376 -13.57 1.71 -5.97
N PHE A 377 -12.83 2.82 -6.03
CA PHE A 377 -12.49 3.57 -4.83
C PHE A 377 -13.67 4.37 -4.29
N THR A 378 -13.80 4.37 -2.97
CA THR A 378 -14.60 5.34 -2.23
C THR A 378 -13.90 6.71 -2.23
N LYS A 379 -14.51 7.73 -1.62
CA LYS A 379 -13.87 9.04 -1.39
C LYS A 379 -12.57 8.87 -0.59
N GLU A 380 -12.61 8.07 0.47
CA GLU A 380 -11.50 7.76 1.35
C GLU A 380 -10.39 7.01 0.59
N GLY A 381 -10.77 6.06 -0.26
CA GLY A 381 -9.86 5.37 -1.18
C GLY A 381 -9.11 6.32 -2.12
N LEU A 382 -9.82 7.30 -2.71
CA LEU A 382 -9.21 8.32 -3.56
C LEU A 382 -8.30 9.27 -2.77
N ASN A 383 -8.64 9.60 -1.53
CA ASN A 383 -7.77 10.38 -0.64
C ASN A 383 -6.47 9.63 -0.34
N LEU A 384 -6.54 8.33 -0.05
CA LEU A 384 -5.36 7.48 0.10
C LEU A 384 -4.47 7.51 -1.15
N VAL A 385 -5.05 7.33 -2.34
CA VAL A 385 -4.29 7.37 -3.59
C VAL A 385 -3.54 8.70 -3.74
N ARG A 386 -4.18 9.82 -3.45
CA ARG A 386 -3.55 11.15 -3.52
C ARG A 386 -2.33 11.27 -2.61
N ILE A 387 -2.43 10.76 -1.39
CA ILE A 387 -1.31 10.78 -0.43
C ILE A 387 -0.16 9.87 -0.90
N LEU A 388 -0.48 8.66 -1.37
CA LEU A 388 0.52 7.74 -1.92
C LEU A 388 1.20 8.32 -3.17
N PHE A 389 0.48 9.09 -3.98
CA PHE A 389 1.06 9.77 -5.14
C PHE A 389 2.06 10.83 -4.73
N GLN A 390 1.73 11.66 -3.74
CA GLN A 390 2.66 12.65 -3.23
C GLN A 390 3.91 12.00 -2.62
N LEU A 391 3.73 10.87 -1.91
CA LEU A 391 4.85 10.08 -1.41
C LEU A 391 5.75 9.61 -2.57
N PHE A 392 5.15 9.11 -3.64
CA PHE A 392 5.87 8.65 -4.83
C PHE A 392 6.54 9.80 -5.61
N GLU A 393 5.89 10.95 -5.74
CA GLU A 393 6.47 12.13 -6.40
C GLU A 393 7.77 12.57 -5.71
N LYS A 394 7.81 12.50 -4.38
CA LYS A 394 8.98 12.86 -3.59
C LYS A 394 10.02 11.74 -3.44
N ASN A 395 9.63 10.48 -3.65
CA ASN A 395 10.48 9.32 -3.39
C ASN A 395 10.31 8.25 -4.47
N LEU A 396 11.30 8.12 -5.35
CA LEU A 396 11.29 7.10 -6.42
C LEU A 396 11.28 5.67 -5.86
N ASN A 397 11.79 5.48 -4.64
CA ASN A 397 11.80 4.21 -3.92
C ASN A 397 10.64 4.11 -2.92
N LYS A 398 9.42 4.29 -3.43
CA LYS A 398 8.20 4.51 -2.63
C LYS A 398 7.92 3.41 -1.59
N GLN A 399 8.37 2.17 -1.85
CA GLN A 399 8.17 1.04 -0.93
C GLN A 399 9.13 1.07 0.26
N LEU A 400 10.39 1.47 0.07
CA LEU A 400 11.38 1.43 1.15
C LEU A 400 11.18 2.56 2.16
N VAL A 401 10.62 3.70 1.75
CA VAL A 401 10.42 4.85 2.64
C VAL A 401 9.20 4.72 3.55
N LEU A 402 8.36 3.70 3.38
CA LEU A 402 7.06 3.62 4.03
C LEU A 402 7.14 3.50 5.57
N ASN A 403 8.14 2.82 6.11
CA ASN A 403 8.32 2.74 7.58
C ASN A 403 8.65 4.11 8.19
N SER A 404 9.54 4.87 7.53
CA SER A 404 9.85 6.24 7.95
C SER A 404 8.66 7.17 7.74
N PHE A 405 7.84 6.93 6.72
CA PHE A 405 6.63 7.70 6.47
C PHE A 405 5.59 7.49 7.57
N ILE A 406 5.30 6.24 7.92
CA ILE A 406 4.32 5.87 8.94
C ILE A 406 4.74 6.40 10.32
N SER A 407 6.01 6.28 10.69
CA SER A 407 6.49 6.79 11.99
C SER A 407 6.38 8.31 12.14
N LYS A 408 6.29 9.06 11.02
CA LYS A 408 6.29 10.52 11.02
C LYS A 408 4.95 11.16 10.70
N ASN A 409 4.03 10.46 10.02
CA ASN A 409 2.84 11.08 9.44
C ASN A 409 1.58 10.21 9.55
N TYR A 410 1.61 9.08 10.26
CA TYR A 410 0.52 8.10 10.16
C TYR A 410 -0.83 8.64 10.62
N PHE A 411 -0.87 9.32 11.76
CA PHE A 411 -2.13 9.81 12.33
C PHE A 411 -2.69 10.98 11.52
N HIS A 412 -1.82 11.86 11.02
CA HIS A 412 -2.18 12.94 10.13
C HIS A 412 -2.72 12.40 8.78
N VAL A 413 -2.02 11.45 8.18
CA VAL A 413 -2.46 10.79 6.94
C VAL A 413 -3.79 10.07 7.15
N PHE A 414 -3.96 9.35 8.25
CA PHE A 414 -5.22 8.67 8.53
C PHE A 414 -6.37 9.66 8.73
N ASN A 415 -6.13 10.77 9.44
CA ASN A 415 -7.09 11.86 9.59
C ASN A 415 -7.57 12.38 8.23
N ASP A 416 -6.66 12.57 7.29
CA ASP A 416 -6.95 13.15 5.98
C ASP A 416 -7.62 12.14 5.02
N ILE A 417 -7.24 10.87 5.09
CA ILE A 417 -7.90 9.79 4.34
C ILE A 417 -9.38 9.75 4.70
N PHE A 418 -9.68 9.76 5.99
CA PHE A 418 -11.02 9.54 6.53
C PHE A 418 -11.78 10.83 6.89
N ASP A 419 -11.24 12.02 6.55
CA ASP A 419 -11.87 13.33 6.76
C ASP A 419 -12.36 13.54 8.21
N LEU A 420 -11.53 13.18 9.18
CA LEU A 420 -11.91 13.16 10.60
C LEU A 420 -11.82 14.52 11.28
N ASN A 421 -11.26 15.52 10.59
CA ASN A 421 -11.16 16.91 11.05
C ASN A 421 -10.54 17.06 12.47
N LYS A 422 -9.56 16.20 12.80
CA LYS A 422 -8.80 16.27 14.06
C LYS A 422 -7.71 17.34 13.98
N ASN A 423 -7.34 17.88 15.14
CA ASN A 423 -6.44 19.02 15.24
C ASN A 423 -4.99 18.56 15.40
N SER A 424 -4.09 19.16 14.62
CA SER A 424 -2.62 19.09 14.78
C SER A 424 -2.07 20.21 15.68
N THR A 425 -2.92 20.89 16.44
CA THR A 425 -2.55 22.03 17.27
C THR A 425 -1.56 21.66 18.39
N ILE A 426 -0.91 22.68 18.95
CA ILE A 426 0.12 22.64 20.02
C ILE A 426 -0.06 21.46 20.98
N LEU A 427 1.01 20.67 21.14
CA LEU A 427 1.07 19.55 22.07
C LEU A 427 0.60 19.95 23.47
N ASN A 428 -0.44 19.27 23.95
CA ASN A 428 -0.85 19.38 25.34
C ASN A 428 0.01 18.44 26.20
N TYR A 429 1.18 18.91 26.62
CA TYR A 429 2.14 18.12 27.41
C TYR A 429 1.54 17.53 28.68
N ARG A 430 0.59 18.22 29.32
CA ARG A 430 -0.10 17.70 30.52
C ARG A 430 -0.91 16.44 30.20
N LYS A 431 -1.62 16.41 29.07
CA LYS A 431 -2.37 15.23 28.61
C LYS A 431 -1.43 14.10 28.17
N ILE A 432 -0.36 14.45 27.45
CA ILE A 432 0.69 13.49 27.07
C ILE A 432 1.25 12.80 28.31
N ASP A 433 1.65 13.56 29.33
CA ASP A 433 2.15 13.01 30.60
C ASP A 433 1.13 12.10 31.28
N GLN A 434 -0.17 12.47 31.27
CA GLN A 434 -1.24 11.63 31.82
C GLN A 434 -1.36 10.29 31.08
N TYR A 435 -1.31 10.31 29.75
CA TYR A 435 -1.37 9.09 28.94
C TYR A 435 -0.13 8.22 29.08
N ILE A 436 1.05 8.82 29.26
CA ILE A 436 2.27 8.06 29.58
C ILE A 436 2.12 7.36 30.94
N LEU A 437 1.62 8.07 31.96
CA LEU A 437 1.37 7.47 33.28
C LEU A 437 0.33 6.35 33.22
N GLU A 438 -0.69 6.48 32.37
CA GLU A 438 -1.65 5.40 32.11
C GLU A 438 -0.98 4.21 31.42
N ALA A 439 -0.10 4.44 30.43
CA ALA A 439 0.66 3.38 29.78
C ALA A 439 1.49 2.57 30.79
N PHE A 440 2.10 3.21 31.80
CA PHE A 440 2.81 2.51 32.88
C PHE A 440 1.88 1.62 33.72
N LYS A 441 0.63 2.02 33.93
CA LYS A 441 -0.37 1.21 34.66
C LYS A 441 -0.82 0.01 33.82
N VAL A 442 -1.04 0.24 32.52
CA VAL A 442 -1.57 -0.75 31.58
C VAL A 442 -0.52 -1.80 31.20
N PHE A 443 0.70 -1.39 30.89
CA PHE A 443 1.76 -2.26 30.38
C PHE A 443 2.80 -2.64 31.43
N LYS A 444 2.42 -2.56 32.71
CA LYS A 444 3.31 -2.82 33.85
C LYS A 444 4.04 -4.15 33.69
N THR A 445 5.37 -4.10 33.70
CA THR A 445 6.21 -5.30 33.73
C THR A 445 6.51 -5.70 35.18
N ASN A 446 7.30 -6.76 35.38
CA ASN A 446 7.84 -7.10 36.71
C ASN A 446 8.64 -5.94 37.33
N ALA A 447 9.20 -5.06 36.50
CA ALA A 447 9.76 -3.78 36.93
C ALA A 447 8.68 -2.69 36.83
N PRO A 448 8.08 -2.25 37.96
CA PRO A 448 6.85 -1.45 37.96
C PRO A 448 7.02 -0.05 37.34
N ASN A 449 8.25 0.44 37.21
CA ASN A 449 8.61 1.75 36.68
C ASN A 449 9.23 1.68 35.28
N LYS A 450 9.07 0.55 34.57
CA LYS A 450 9.67 0.34 33.24
C LYS A 450 8.66 -0.30 32.27
N ILE A 451 8.53 0.29 31.09
CA ILE A 451 7.78 -0.27 29.96
C ILE A 451 8.60 -0.17 28.67
N ALA A 452 8.18 -0.88 27.62
CA ALA A 452 8.78 -0.72 26.29
C ALA A 452 8.46 0.67 25.74
N ALA A 453 9.48 1.36 25.21
CA ALA A 453 9.33 2.74 24.74
C ALA A 453 8.36 2.86 23.57
N SER A 454 8.51 2.02 22.54
CA SER A 454 7.60 2.00 21.39
C SER A 454 6.14 1.77 21.81
N GLN A 455 5.92 0.89 22.79
CA GLN A 455 4.58 0.56 23.29
C GLN A 455 3.93 1.74 24.02
N GLY A 456 4.70 2.45 24.85
CA GLY A 456 4.23 3.65 25.53
C GLY A 456 3.92 4.79 24.55
N ILE A 457 4.82 5.04 23.60
CA ILE A 457 4.66 6.10 22.59
C ILE A 457 3.42 5.85 21.73
N ASP A 458 3.31 4.65 21.13
CA ASP A 458 2.16 4.31 20.30
C ASP A 458 0.85 4.41 21.08
N TYR A 459 0.81 3.91 22.32
CA TYR A 459 -0.39 4.02 23.14
C TYR A 459 -0.86 5.47 23.33
N VAL A 460 0.07 6.39 23.60
CA VAL A 460 -0.24 7.83 23.73
C VAL A 460 -0.75 8.39 22.41
N CYS A 461 -0.09 8.10 21.29
CA CYS A 461 -0.52 8.59 19.97
C CYS A 461 -1.94 8.11 19.62
N PHE A 462 -2.23 6.82 19.79
CA PHE A 462 -3.57 6.27 19.56
C PHE A 462 -4.62 6.88 20.50
N LYS A 463 -4.30 7.00 21.79
CA LYS A 463 -5.25 7.49 22.79
C LYS A 463 -5.56 8.98 22.60
N ALA A 464 -4.54 9.80 22.36
CA ALA A 464 -4.71 11.23 22.03
C ALA A 464 -5.54 11.43 20.76
N PHE A 465 -5.32 10.59 19.75
CA PHE A 465 -6.09 10.63 18.51
C PHE A 465 -7.57 10.28 18.74
N LEU A 466 -7.85 9.25 19.54
CA LEU A 466 -9.20 8.71 19.73
C LEU A 466 -10.03 9.50 20.76
N GLU A 467 -9.45 9.91 21.89
CA GLU A 467 -10.19 10.60 22.97
C GLU A 467 -10.22 12.11 22.78
N ASP A 468 -9.12 12.70 22.31
CA ASP A 468 -8.88 14.15 22.42
C ASP A 468 -8.86 14.89 21.08
N ASN A 469 -9.08 14.18 19.98
CA ASN A 469 -8.95 14.72 18.62
C ASN A 469 -7.59 15.40 18.38
N MET A 470 -6.55 14.92 19.06
CA MET A 470 -5.19 15.41 18.96
C MET A 470 -4.35 14.50 18.08
N ILE A 471 -3.67 15.06 17.09
CA ILE A 471 -2.71 14.34 16.26
C ILE A 471 -1.33 14.49 16.90
N ILE A 472 -0.74 13.36 17.29
CA ILE A 472 0.64 13.28 17.79
C ILE A 472 1.33 12.16 17.04
N GLU A 473 2.43 12.46 16.38
CA GLU A 473 3.17 11.47 15.60
C GLU A 473 4.22 10.74 16.44
N PHE A 474 4.56 9.52 16.04
CA PHE A 474 5.48 8.67 16.82
C PHE A 474 6.85 9.34 17.02
N GLU A 475 7.46 9.83 15.94
CA GLU A 475 8.76 10.51 16.01
C GLU A 475 8.69 11.86 16.74
N GLU A 476 7.55 12.55 16.74
CA GLU A 476 7.34 13.77 17.51
C GLU A 476 7.37 13.48 19.02
N LEU A 477 6.59 12.50 19.46
CA LEU A 477 6.54 12.12 20.87
C LEU A 477 7.86 11.49 21.35
N LYS A 478 8.52 10.70 20.48
CA LYS A 478 9.85 10.16 20.78
C LYS A 478 10.87 11.27 21.03
N LYS A 479 10.91 12.31 20.19
CA LYS A 479 11.80 13.48 20.39
C LYS A 479 11.48 14.18 21.71
N TYR A 480 10.20 14.42 22.02
CA TYR A 480 9.80 15.01 23.30
C TYR A 480 10.30 14.21 24.51
N LEU A 481 10.25 12.87 24.45
CA LEU A 481 10.72 12.01 25.54
C LEU A 481 12.24 11.93 25.67
N GLN A 482 12.98 12.24 24.61
CA GLN A 482 14.45 12.29 24.61
C GLN A 482 14.98 13.58 25.23
N GLU A 483 14.16 14.63 25.30
CA GLU A 483 14.50 15.85 26.02
C GLU A 483 14.54 15.60 27.55
N PRO A 484 15.45 16.25 28.28
CA PRO A 484 15.50 16.14 29.74
C PRO A 484 14.16 16.52 30.40
N ASN A 485 13.57 15.58 31.14
CA ASN A 485 12.31 15.74 31.87
C ASN A 485 12.43 15.15 33.28
N ASP A 486 11.80 15.76 34.29
CA ASP A 486 11.81 15.30 35.68
C ASP A 486 10.96 14.04 35.95
N LYS A 487 9.99 13.73 35.08
CA LYS A 487 9.05 12.62 35.25
C LYS A 487 9.48 11.35 34.54
N PHE A 488 10.06 11.47 33.35
CA PHE A 488 10.34 10.34 32.47
C PHE A 488 11.79 10.37 31.96
N SER A 489 12.31 9.20 31.62
CA SER A 489 13.53 9.06 30.81
C SER A 489 13.37 7.93 29.82
N ILE A 490 13.99 8.07 28.66
CA ILE A 490 13.94 7.07 27.57
C ILE A 490 15.36 6.62 27.20
N ASP A 491 15.54 5.31 27.11
CA ASP A 491 16.66 4.68 26.42
C ASP A 491 16.14 4.17 25.07
N TRP A 492 16.78 4.55 23.95
CA TRP A 492 16.35 4.14 22.61
C TRP A 492 17.45 3.39 21.86
N PHE A 493 17.13 2.22 21.32
CA PHE A 493 18.03 1.38 20.53
C PHE A 493 17.59 1.38 19.07
N ASN A 494 18.34 2.09 18.21
CA ASN A 494 18.02 2.22 16.79
C ASN A 494 17.95 0.88 16.04
N THR A 495 18.73 -0.13 16.46
CA THR A 495 18.76 -1.46 15.84
C THR A 495 17.46 -2.23 16.01
N GLU A 496 16.75 -2.01 17.13
CA GLU A 496 15.50 -2.68 17.47
C GLU A 496 14.28 -1.82 17.11
N ASN A 497 14.51 -0.55 16.78
CA ASN A 497 13.47 0.47 16.67
C ASN A 497 12.56 0.49 17.91
N ASP A 498 13.16 0.30 19.09
CA ASP A 498 12.49 0.22 20.38
C ASP A 498 13.47 0.59 21.49
N GLY A 499 13.01 0.57 22.74
CA GLY A 499 13.85 0.72 23.90
C GLY A 499 13.05 0.65 25.20
N ALA A 500 13.49 1.39 26.20
CA ALA A 500 12.86 1.42 27.51
C ALA A 500 12.43 2.83 27.88
N LEU A 501 11.21 2.95 28.37
CA LEU A 501 10.69 4.16 29.01
C LEU A 501 10.62 3.93 30.52
N TYR A 502 11.17 4.86 31.29
CA TYR A 502 11.26 4.78 32.74
C TYR A 502 10.46 5.89 33.40
N LEU A 503 9.75 5.52 34.46
CA LEU A 503 9.14 6.47 35.40
C LEU A 503 10.18 6.83 36.46
N LYS A 504 10.59 8.10 36.49
CA LYS A 504 11.49 8.61 37.54
C LYS A 504 10.73 8.61 38.87
N LYS A 505 11.41 8.22 39.95
CA LYS A 505 10.84 8.38 41.29
C LYS A 505 10.66 9.87 41.53
N ILE A 506 9.43 10.30 41.78
CA ILE A 506 9.15 11.62 42.32
C ILE A 506 9.71 11.58 43.75
N ASN A 507 10.78 12.32 44.00
CA ASN A 507 11.34 12.50 45.35
C ASN A 507 10.35 13.25 46.24
#